data_AF-A0A970NGE8-F1
#
_entry.id   AF-A0A970NGE8-F1
#
_cell.length_a   1.000
_cell.length_b   1.000
_cell.length_c   1.000
_cell.angle_alpha   90.00
_cell.angle_beta   90.00
_cell.angle_gamma   90.00
#
_symmetry.space_group_name_H-M   'P 1'
#
loop_
_entity.id
_entity.type
_entity.pdbx_description
1 polymer ?
#
loop_
_entity_poly.entity_id
_entity_poly.type
_entity_poly.pdbx_seq_one_letter_code
_entity_poly.pdbx_strand_id
1 'polypeptide(L)'
;MSPAFGRGAMTNHMVDLKNTDVALIMGSNMAENHPIGMKWLTEGRRVRGTKIIHVDPRYTRTSGIADLYCPLRSGTDIAFLSGMANYIIQNKLYHEEYVKA
;
A
#
# COMPACT_ATOMS: atom_id res chain seq x y z
N MET A 1 -3.46 8.75 21.21
CA MET A 1 -4.45 8.07 20.34
C MET A 1 -4.13 8.41 18.90
N SER A 2 -4.40 7.50 17.94
CA SER A 2 -4.22 7.83 16.51
C SER A 2 -5.23 8.91 16.11
N PRO A 3 -4.81 10.00 15.43
CA PRO A 3 -5.68 11.13 15.11
C PRO A 3 -6.76 10.80 14.07
N ALA A 4 -6.56 9.79 13.22
CA ALA A 4 -7.51 9.47 12.15
C ALA A 4 -8.65 8.53 12.58
N PHE A 5 -8.34 7.50 13.39
CA PHE A 5 -9.29 6.40 13.69
C PHE A 5 -9.46 6.13 15.20
N GLY A 6 -8.87 6.94 16.08
CA GLY A 6 -8.96 6.80 17.54
C GLY A 6 -8.08 5.68 18.14
N ARG A 7 -7.66 4.66 17.36
CA ARG A 7 -6.78 3.55 17.81
C ARG A 7 -5.51 3.44 16.97
N GLY A 8 -4.41 2.98 17.58
CA GLY A 8 -3.09 2.83 16.94
C GLY A 8 -2.74 1.42 16.45
N ALA A 9 -3.62 0.43 16.65
CA ALA A 9 -3.42 -0.92 16.14
C ALA A 9 -3.71 -0.98 14.62
N MET A 10 -3.19 -2.02 13.95
CA MET A 10 -3.49 -2.29 12.55
C MET A 10 -5.00 -2.51 12.34
N THR A 11 -5.57 -1.92 11.29
CA THR A 11 -7.03 -1.93 11.04
C THR A 11 -7.55 -3.29 10.55
N ASN A 12 -6.71 -4.06 9.86
CA ASN A 12 -6.99 -5.39 9.33
C ASN A 12 -5.98 -6.42 9.91
N HIS A 13 -5.92 -7.63 9.36
CA HIS A 13 -4.99 -8.67 9.77
C HIS A 13 -4.20 -9.26 8.58
N MET A 14 -3.06 -9.90 8.83
CA MET A 14 -2.15 -10.37 7.77
C MET A 14 -2.80 -11.30 6.72
N VAL A 15 -3.72 -12.17 7.15
CA VAL A 15 -4.44 -13.10 6.24
C VAL A 15 -5.37 -12.35 5.28
N ASP A 16 -5.82 -11.15 5.62
CA ASP A 16 -6.75 -10.36 4.81
C ASP A 16 -6.08 -9.78 3.57
N LEU A 17 -4.74 -9.69 3.55
CA LEU A 17 -3.97 -9.17 2.42
C LEU A 17 -4.24 -9.94 1.11
N LYS A 18 -4.64 -11.22 1.18
CA LYS A 18 -5.00 -12.01 -0.01
C LYS A 18 -6.27 -11.53 -0.71
N ASN A 19 -7.08 -10.70 -0.05
CA ASN A 19 -8.35 -10.18 -0.56
C ASN A 19 -8.19 -8.84 -1.29
N THR A 20 -6.99 -8.23 -1.27
CA THR A 20 -6.78 -6.91 -1.89
C THR A 20 -6.67 -7.00 -3.41
N ASP A 21 -7.20 -6.01 -4.13
CA ASP A 21 -7.00 -5.88 -5.58
C ASP A 21 -5.72 -5.10 -5.90
N VAL A 22 -5.31 -4.17 -5.04
CA VAL A 22 -4.06 -3.41 -5.14
C VAL A 22 -3.39 -3.29 -3.77
N ALA A 23 -2.11 -3.67 -3.69
CA ALA A 23 -1.29 -3.54 -2.50
C ALA A 23 -0.21 -2.48 -2.72
N LEU A 24 -0.30 -1.37 -1.97
CA LEU A 24 0.75 -0.35 -1.91
C LEU A 24 1.66 -0.63 -0.71
N ILE A 25 2.85 -1.14 -0.96
CA ILE A 25 3.89 -1.33 0.05
C ILE A 25 4.77 -0.08 0.04
N MET A 26 4.61 0.81 1.02
CA MET A 26 5.37 2.06 1.12
C MET A 26 6.04 2.14 2.49
N GLY A 27 7.35 2.42 2.53
CA GLY A 27 8.11 2.49 3.79
C GLY A 27 8.26 1.14 4.52
N SER A 28 8.07 0.02 3.83
CA SER A 28 8.19 -1.34 4.38
C SER A 28 8.94 -2.25 3.44
N ASN A 29 9.81 -3.10 3.99
CA ASN A 29 10.52 -4.16 3.26
C ASN A 29 9.90 -5.52 3.58
N MET A 30 8.65 -5.72 3.14
CA MET A 30 7.80 -6.84 3.56
C MET A 30 8.38 -8.22 3.24
N ALA A 31 9.01 -8.41 2.08
CA ALA A 31 9.56 -9.69 1.69
C ALA A 31 10.71 -10.16 2.61
N GLU A 32 11.40 -9.23 3.26
CA GLU A 32 12.51 -9.53 4.18
C GLU A 32 12.06 -9.50 5.64
N ASN A 33 11.24 -8.51 6.01
CA ASN A 33 10.88 -8.25 7.41
C ASN A 33 9.60 -8.96 7.84
N HIS A 34 8.72 -9.32 6.89
CA HIS A 34 7.43 -9.97 7.15
C HIS A 34 7.11 -11.04 6.09
N PRO A 35 8.00 -12.03 5.86
CA PRO A 35 7.90 -12.96 4.74
C PRO A 35 6.59 -13.78 4.72
N ILE A 36 6.05 -14.12 5.90
CA ILE A 36 4.76 -14.82 6.01
C ILE A 36 3.58 -13.91 5.60
N GLY A 37 3.71 -12.61 5.77
CA GLY A 37 2.74 -11.66 5.21
C GLY A 37 2.79 -11.64 3.69
N MET A 38 4.01 -11.63 3.12
CA MET A 38 4.20 -11.58 1.67
C MET A 38 3.55 -12.79 0.97
N LYS A 39 3.51 -13.96 1.64
CA LYS A 39 2.75 -15.14 1.19
C LYS A 39 1.30 -14.80 0.81
N TRP A 40 0.61 -14.00 1.62
CA TRP A 40 -0.80 -13.67 1.37
C TRP A 40 -0.98 -12.73 0.19
N LEU A 41 -0.05 -11.80 -0.04
CA LEU A 41 -0.05 -10.98 -1.26
C LEU A 41 0.26 -11.80 -2.51
N THR A 42 1.20 -12.75 -2.43
CA THR A 42 1.48 -13.67 -3.54
C THR A 42 0.25 -14.53 -3.87
N GLU A 43 -0.47 -14.99 -2.84
CA GLU A 43 -1.72 -15.72 -3.04
C GLU A 43 -2.80 -14.83 -3.68
N GLY A 44 -2.99 -13.61 -3.18
CA GLY A 44 -3.88 -12.61 -3.79
C GLY A 44 -3.55 -12.38 -5.26
N ARG A 45 -2.26 -12.19 -5.59
CA ARG A 45 -1.78 -12.06 -6.97
C ARG A 45 -2.17 -13.26 -7.82
N ARG A 46 -2.01 -14.48 -7.30
CA ARG A 46 -2.32 -15.73 -8.00
C ARG A 46 -3.83 -15.92 -8.25
N VAL A 47 -4.67 -15.60 -7.26
CA VAL A 47 -6.12 -15.91 -7.31
C VAL A 47 -6.99 -14.76 -7.79
N ARG A 48 -6.57 -13.51 -7.59
CA ARG A 48 -7.35 -12.29 -7.90
C ARG A 48 -6.65 -11.38 -8.91
N GLY A 49 -5.39 -11.63 -9.23
CA GLY A 49 -4.59 -10.72 -10.05
C GLY A 49 -4.16 -9.45 -9.31
N THR A 50 -4.06 -9.49 -7.98
CA THR A 50 -3.60 -8.38 -7.14
C THR A 50 -2.35 -7.71 -7.69
N LYS A 51 -2.40 -6.38 -7.85
CA LYS A 51 -1.24 -5.57 -8.21
C LYS A 51 -0.45 -5.17 -6.97
N ILE A 52 0.85 -5.41 -6.96
CA ILE A 52 1.76 -5.03 -5.87
C ILE A 52 2.62 -3.86 -6.35
N ILE A 53 2.53 -2.74 -5.67
CA ILE A 53 3.33 -1.53 -5.90
C ILE A 53 4.27 -1.37 -4.72
N HIS A 54 5.56 -1.16 -4.97
CA HIS A 54 6.55 -0.92 -3.92
C HIS A 54 7.16 0.46 -4.06
N VAL A 55 7.03 1.26 -3.00
CA VAL A 55 7.47 2.65 -2.91
C VAL A 55 8.56 2.72 -1.84
N ASP A 56 9.81 2.78 -2.27
CA ASP A 56 10.98 2.74 -1.38
C ASP A 56 12.18 3.46 -2.04
N PRO A 57 13.00 4.23 -1.30
CA PRO A 57 14.21 4.84 -1.85
C PRO A 57 15.26 3.83 -2.34
N ARG A 58 15.14 2.56 -1.95
CA ARG A 58 16.05 1.48 -2.31
C ARG A 58 15.32 0.39 -3.07
N TYR A 59 16.05 -0.26 -3.97
CA TYR A 59 15.60 -1.50 -4.57
C TYR A 59 15.92 -2.67 -3.64
N THR A 60 14.90 -3.35 -3.11
CA THR A 60 15.03 -4.46 -2.15
C THR A 60 14.45 -5.76 -2.71
N ARG A 61 14.44 -6.86 -1.94
CA ARG A 61 13.74 -8.09 -2.35
C ARG A 61 12.25 -7.88 -2.52
N THR A 62 11.65 -6.94 -1.78
CA THR A 62 10.25 -6.56 -1.98
C THR A 62 10.04 -5.92 -3.35
N SER A 63 10.94 -5.03 -3.77
CA SER A 63 10.91 -4.40 -5.10
C SER A 63 11.01 -5.43 -6.22
N GLY A 64 11.85 -6.46 -6.03
CA GLY A 64 12.01 -7.56 -6.98
C GLY A 64 10.75 -8.40 -7.20
N ILE A 65 9.80 -8.38 -6.27
CA ILE A 65 8.52 -9.10 -6.40
C ILE A 65 7.40 -8.15 -6.88
N ALA A 66 7.54 -6.84 -6.72
CA ALA A 66 6.50 -5.86 -7.06
C ALA A 66 6.24 -5.81 -8.57
N ASP A 67 4.99 -5.54 -8.96
CA ASP A 67 4.61 -5.26 -10.34
C ASP A 67 5.09 -3.87 -10.78
N LEU A 68 5.18 -2.93 -9.83
CA LEU A 68 5.69 -1.58 -10.05
C LEU A 68 6.59 -1.18 -8.88
N TYR A 69 7.82 -0.79 -9.19
CA TYR A 69 8.73 -0.15 -8.23
C TYR A 69 8.77 1.36 -8.50
N CYS A 70 8.40 2.15 -7.50
CA CYS A 70 8.41 3.60 -7.55
C CYS A 70 9.49 4.14 -6.60
N PRO A 71 10.70 4.44 -7.09
CA PRO A 71 11.72 5.06 -6.26
C PRO A 71 11.29 6.48 -5.85
N LEU A 72 11.60 6.86 -4.60
CA LEU A 72 11.50 8.24 -4.12
C LEU A 72 12.76 8.65 -3.36
N ARG A 73 12.95 9.95 -3.16
CA ARG A 73 13.98 10.44 -2.24
C ARG A 73 13.52 10.24 -0.79
N SER A 74 14.42 9.83 0.10
CA SER A 74 14.13 9.71 1.54
C SER A 74 13.49 10.98 2.10
N GLY A 75 12.38 10.83 2.81
CA GLY A 75 11.65 11.95 3.44
C GLY A 75 10.71 12.72 2.50
N THR A 76 10.46 12.23 1.28
CA THR A 76 9.54 12.86 0.32
C THR A 76 8.17 12.20 0.23
N ASP A 77 7.85 11.34 1.19
CA ASP A 77 6.62 10.55 1.28
C ASP A 77 5.35 11.42 1.25
N ILE A 78 5.35 12.57 1.95
CA ILE A 78 4.22 13.51 1.94
C ILE A 78 3.97 14.07 0.55
N ALA A 79 5.01 14.40 -0.22
CA ALA A 79 4.83 14.92 -1.58
C ALA A 79 4.20 13.85 -2.49
N PHE A 80 4.63 12.60 -2.35
CA PHE A 80 4.06 11.46 -3.07
C PHE A 80 2.56 11.27 -2.74
N LEU A 81 2.22 11.17 -1.44
CA LEU A 81 0.86 10.92 -1.00
C LEU A 81 -0.07 12.11 -1.29
N SER A 82 0.40 13.35 -1.12
CA SER A 82 -0.36 14.56 -1.47
C SER A 82 -0.60 14.68 -2.97
N GLY A 83 0.38 14.28 -3.81
CA GLY A 83 0.19 14.20 -5.25
C GLY A 83 -0.90 13.20 -5.64
N MET A 84 -0.89 12.01 -5.03
CA MET A 84 -1.92 10.98 -5.22
C MET A 84 -3.30 11.47 -4.76
N ALA A 85 -3.39 12.09 -3.58
CA ALA A 85 -4.63 12.66 -3.07
C ALA A 85 -5.18 13.77 -3.98
N ASN A 86 -4.32 14.70 -4.43
CA ASN A 86 -4.70 15.74 -5.39
C ASN A 86 -5.23 15.13 -6.68
N TYR A 87 -4.56 14.10 -7.23
CA TYR A 87 -5.03 13.41 -8.42
C TYR A 87 -6.41 12.76 -8.22
N ILE A 88 -6.63 12.09 -7.08
CA ILE A 88 -7.92 11.48 -6.73
C ILE A 88 -9.03 12.54 -6.68
N ILE A 89 -8.77 13.70 -6.08
CA ILE A 89 -9.74 14.79 -5.95
C ILE A 89 -10.05 15.43 -7.31
N GLN A 90 -9.01 15.81 -8.06
CA GLN A 90 -9.16 16.48 -9.36
C GLN A 90 -9.93 15.62 -10.37
N ASN A 91 -9.79 14.29 -10.28
CA ASN A 91 -10.44 13.34 -11.19
C ASN A 91 -11.69 12.69 -10.59
N LYS A 92 -12.17 13.15 -9.42
CA LYS A 92 -13.36 12.60 -8.72
C LYS A 92 -13.33 11.08 -8.56
N LEU A 93 -12.17 10.53 -8.20
CA LEU A 93 -11.94 9.08 -8.04
C LEU A 93 -12.18 8.59 -6.61
N TYR A 94 -12.61 9.46 -5.70
CA TYR A 94 -12.94 9.10 -4.32
C TYR A 94 -14.36 8.54 -4.23
N HIS A 95 -14.61 7.71 -3.20
CA HIS A 95 -15.95 7.24 -2.88
C HIS A 95 -16.77 8.36 -2.25
N GLU A 96 -17.62 9.04 -3.04
CA GLU A 96 -18.33 10.24 -2.60
C GLU A 96 -19.28 10.01 -1.41
N GLU A 97 -20.05 8.92 -1.41
CA GLU A 97 -20.97 8.62 -0.30
C GLU A 97 -20.22 8.37 1.01
N TYR A 98 -19.11 7.64 0.98
CA TYR A 98 -18.28 7.38 2.16
C TYR A 98 -17.68 8.65 2.75
N VAL A 99 -17.24 9.59 1.91
CA VAL A 99 -16.62 10.86 2.36
C VAL A 99 -17.65 11.82 2.97
N LYS A 100 -18.93 11.74 2.56
CA LYS A 100 -20.00 12.60 3.07
C LYS A 100 -20.64 12.10 4.37
N ALA A 101 -20.50 10.81 4.66
CA ALA A 101 -21.03 10.16 5.87
C ALA A 101 -20.25 10.58 7.12
#